data_AF-A0A964IDX0-F1
#
_entry.id   AF-A0A964IDX0-F1
#
_cell.length_a   1.000
_cell.length_b   1.000
_cell.length_c   1.000
_cell.angle_alpha   90.00
_cell.angle_beta   90.00
_cell.angle_gamma   90.00
#
_symmetry.space_group_name_H-M   'P 1'
#
loop_
_entity.id
_entity.type
_entity.pdbx_description
1 polymer ?
#
loop_
_entity_poly.entity_id
_entity_poly.type
_entity_poly.pdbx_seq_one_letter_code
_entity_poly.pdbx_strand_id
1 'polypeptide(L)'
;MRTMIAGFILASVSLSAQAPLAGEQDTYTRVELQSPDTGTFKFTHEVSVTTVGAKEYTLPLWPQTQALTFKVTDLMSGTPMADIRIVKGMSSGGVSASGAAAISVMLARPVPKNGLGRLRFELDAGNTDMFRRTGQAATFTLPLRAPRGTIVLPAGYELLSSDIPAQVLSEPDGRIAVSYMHQIGGSATLTLTMRAGVPTGAAAVPKASTNNRSWEAAGQKPTERARLTERATQDRNIVYFLQEPTTNAFSLYHDYTETRPGVDKYVNVVRTGSRVSNPSAYILDTGEVLRHETLKGEAITAAKIDAGTVTPETEVVVIHFTPVKAGQSIRLRITETYTHPESYRLDGTDLVFERNLGRTRNSVVLPAGWYLTASSISAVVRQTPDGLTRLDFVNGRPEGIDVFVKGRKK
;
A
#
# COMPACT_ATOMS: atom_id res chain seq x y z
N MET A 1 18.39 63.11 -11.70
CA MET A 1 19.00 61.78 -11.84
C MET A 1 18.56 60.94 -10.64
N ARG A 2 17.50 60.13 -10.78
CA ARG A 2 17.02 59.20 -9.74
C ARG A 2 16.82 57.85 -10.41
N THR A 3 17.73 56.93 -10.14
CA THR A 3 17.70 55.54 -10.59
C THR A 3 16.68 54.79 -9.75
N MET A 4 15.58 54.34 -10.37
CA MET A 4 14.68 53.35 -9.77
C MET A 4 15.31 51.96 -9.93
N ILE A 5 15.57 51.30 -8.81
CA ILE A 5 15.92 49.87 -8.76
C ILE A 5 14.58 49.11 -8.75
N ALA A 6 14.28 48.43 -9.86
CA ALA A 6 13.16 47.49 -9.92
C ALA A 6 13.59 46.18 -9.23
N GLY A 7 13.04 45.93 -8.03
CA GLY A 7 13.19 44.64 -7.34
C GLY A 7 12.35 43.57 -8.02
N PHE A 8 13.00 42.57 -8.60
CA PHE A 8 12.34 41.34 -9.03
C PHE A 8 12.01 40.49 -7.79
N ILE A 9 10.72 40.41 -7.46
CA ILE A 9 10.22 39.41 -6.51
C ILE A 9 10.11 38.09 -7.28
N LEU A 10 11.04 37.15 -7.04
CA LEU A 10 10.81 35.76 -7.41
C LEU A 10 9.73 35.20 -6.48
N ALA A 11 8.50 35.09 -6.98
CA ALA A 11 7.47 34.27 -6.35
C ALA A 11 7.86 32.80 -6.49
N SER A 12 8.50 32.24 -5.47
CA SER A 12 8.74 30.81 -5.36
C SER A 12 7.40 30.09 -5.15
N VAL A 13 6.84 29.55 -6.24
CA VAL A 13 5.69 28.64 -6.19
C VAL A 13 6.15 27.38 -5.45
N SER A 14 5.70 27.22 -4.21
CA SER A 14 6.05 26.07 -3.39
C SER A 14 5.21 24.87 -3.84
N LEU A 15 5.85 23.79 -4.30
CA LEU A 15 5.18 22.52 -4.50
C LEU A 15 4.73 21.99 -3.13
N SER A 16 3.45 22.12 -2.81
CA SER A 16 2.86 21.47 -1.64
C SER A 16 2.41 20.06 -1.97
N ALA A 17 2.57 19.16 -1.01
CA ALA A 17 2.13 17.79 -1.15
C ALA A 17 0.61 17.66 -1.28
N GLN A 18 0.17 16.52 -1.82
CA GLN A 18 -1.25 16.27 -2.06
C GLN A 18 -1.73 15.21 -1.09
N ALA A 19 -2.79 15.52 -0.36
CA ALA A 19 -3.54 14.48 0.33
C ALA A 19 -4.09 13.47 -0.71
N PRO A 20 -4.23 12.19 -0.36
CA PRO A 20 -4.97 11.24 -1.19
C PRO A 20 -6.35 11.82 -1.51
N LEU A 21 -6.80 11.70 -2.76
CA LEU A 21 -8.12 12.22 -3.12
C LEU A 21 -9.20 11.39 -2.41
N ALA A 22 -10.26 12.06 -1.98
CA ALA A 22 -11.44 11.35 -1.48
C ALA A 22 -11.92 10.36 -2.56
N GLY A 23 -12.13 9.11 -2.17
CA GLY A 23 -12.50 8.06 -3.12
C GLY A 23 -11.34 7.22 -3.66
N GLU A 24 -10.16 7.27 -3.03
CA GLU A 24 -9.01 6.43 -3.37
C GLU A 24 -8.60 5.51 -2.21
N GLN A 25 -8.10 4.32 -2.57
CA GLN A 25 -7.38 3.44 -1.65
C GLN A 25 -6.26 2.68 -2.38
N ASP A 26 -5.47 1.94 -1.61
CA ASP A 26 -4.40 1.07 -2.11
C ASP A 26 -3.37 1.76 -3.00
N THR A 27 -3.24 3.08 -2.90
CA THR A 27 -2.33 3.85 -3.72
C THR A 27 -0.88 3.42 -3.50
N TYR A 28 -0.13 3.33 -4.58
CA TYR A 28 1.30 3.03 -4.61
C TYR A 28 1.95 3.81 -5.74
N THR A 29 3.11 4.41 -5.48
CA THR A 29 3.86 5.19 -6.46
C THR A 29 5.27 4.64 -6.62
N ARG A 30 5.72 4.42 -7.85
CA ARG A 30 7.13 4.20 -8.18
C ARG A 30 7.63 5.32 -9.08
N VAL A 31 8.75 5.94 -8.71
CA VAL A 31 9.42 6.97 -9.52
C VAL A 31 10.82 6.48 -9.82
N GLU A 32 11.16 6.33 -11.10
CA GLU A 32 12.51 5.95 -11.52
C GLU A 32 13.20 7.15 -12.17
N LEU A 33 14.15 7.73 -11.44
CA LEU A 33 14.84 8.94 -11.84
C LEU A 33 15.81 8.64 -12.99
N GLN A 34 15.81 9.52 -14.00
CA GLN A 34 16.90 9.60 -14.97
C GLN A 34 17.97 10.56 -14.44
N SER A 35 18.99 10.90 -15.24
CA SER A 35 19.99 11.88 -14.82
C SER A 35 19.31 13.16 -14.30
N PRO A 36 19.74 13.71 -13.14
CA PRO A 36 19.18 14.97 -12.63
C PRO A 36 19.24 16.12 -13.65
N ASP A 37 20.18 16.07 -14.60
CA ASP A 37 20.36 17.07 -15.66
C ASP A 37 19.23 17.06 -16.71
N THR A 38 18.51 15.94 -16.85
CA THR A 38 17.39 15.84 -17.80
C THR A 38 16.08 16.31 -17.16
N GLY A 39 15.99 16.31 -15.82
CA GLY A 39 14.75 16.56 -15.10
C GLY A 39 13.64 15.54 -15.43
N THR A 40 14.01 14.35 -15.91
CA THR A 40 13.04 13.32 -16.33
C THR A 40 13.03 12.12 -15.42
N PHE A 41 11.89 11.42 -15.39
CA PHE A 41 11.68 10.21 -14.62
C PHE A 41 10.57 9.36 -15.22
N LYS A 42 10.60 8.06 -14.96
CA LYS A 42 9.44 7.19 -15.16
C LYS A 42 8.58 7.22 -13.92
N PHE A 43 7.27 7.27 -14.10
CA PHE A 43 6.30 7.31 -13.01
C PHE A 43 5.26 6.21 -13.21
N THR A 44 5.19 5.31 -12.25
CA THR A 44 4.13 4.31 -12.15
C THR A 44 3.26 4.64 -10.94
N HIS A 45 1.95 4.67 -11.13
CA HIS A 45 1.00 4.90 -10.05
C HIS A 45 -0.14 3.91 -10.12
N GLU A 46 -0.32 3.14 -9.05
CA GLU A 46 -1.46 2.26 -8.88
C GLU A 46 -2.47 2.92 -7.94
N VAL A 47 -3.75 2.80 -8.27
CA VAL A 47 -4.85 3.35 -7.48
C VAL A 47 -6.07 2.47 -7.57
N SER A 48 -6.78 2.33 -6.45
CA SER A 48 -8.12 1.75 -6.40
C SER A 48 -9.14 2.84 -6.14
N VAL A 49 -10.01 3.11 -7.11
CA VAL A 49 -11.11 4.07 -7.02
C VAL A 49 -12.26 3.44 -6.25
N THR A 50 -12.74 4.10 -5.20
CA THR A 50 -13.76 3.58 -4.27
C THR A 50 -15.12 4.27 -4.40
N THR A 51 -15.22 5.32 -5.21
CA THR A 51 -16.47 6.07 -5.40
C THR A 51 -17.48 5.24 -6.17
N VAL A 52 -18.52 4.76 -5.49
CA VAL A 52 -19.56 3.88 -6.06
C VAL A 52 -20.18 4.52 -7.31
N GLY A 53 -20.26 3.73 -8.39
CA GLY A 53 -20.84 4.16 -9.66
C GLY A 53 -19.97 5.10 -10.49
N ALA A 54 -18.77 5.48 -10.02
CA ALA A 54 -17.84 6.28 -10.81
C ALA A 54 -17.52 5.57 -12.13
N LYS A 55 -17.51 6.33 -13.23
CA LYS A 55 -17.21 5.86 -14.59
C LYS A 55 -15.95 6.47 -15.17
N GLU A 56 -15.42 7.50 -14.52
CA GLU A 56 -14.22 8.22 -14.92
C GLU A 56 -13.37 8.42 -13.67
N TYR A 57 -12.06 8.42 -13.84
CA TYR A 57 -11.11 8.80 -12.81
C TYR A 57 -10.08 9.73 -13.42
N THR A 58 -9.63 10.70 -12.63
CA THR A 58 -8.68 11.71 -13.08
C THR A 58 -7.49 11.80 -12.13
N LEU A 59 -6.31 11.51 -12.66
CA LEU A 59 -5.04 11.62 -11.96
C LEU A 59 -4.46 13.03 -12.16
N PRO A 60 -4.45 13.91 -11.14
CA PRO A 60 -3.79 15.20 -11.25
C PRO A 60 -2.27 14.99 -11.42
N LEU A 61 -1.61 15.73 -12.31
CA LEU A 61 -0.15 15.78 -12.38
C LEU A 61 0.41 16.87 -11.47
N TRP A 62 1.72 16.84 -11.20
CA TRP A 62 2.34 17.86 -10.34
C TRP A 62 2.44 19.13 -11.18
N PRO A 63 2.38 20.33 -10.59
CA PRO A 63 2.66 21.57 -11.31
C PRO A 63 3.95 21.45 -12.14
N GLN A 64 3.93 22.02 -13.35
CA GLN A 64 5.04 21.95 -14.34
C GLN A 64 5.43 20.56 -14.85
N THR A 65 4.67 19.51 -14.51
CA THR A 65 4.93 18.17 -15.06
C THR A 65 4.47 18.07 -16.51
N GLN A 66 5.37 17.63 -17.37
CA GLN A 66 5.08 17.26 -18.75
C GLN A 66 5.01 15.74 -18.85
N ALA A 67 3.85 15.20 -19.22
CA ALA A 67 3.71 13.79 -19.58
C ALA A 67 4.16 13.61 -21.04
N LEU A 68 5.33 13.01 -21.24
CA LEU A 68 5.93 12.79 -22.57
C LEU A 68 5.25 11.61 -23.27
N THR A 69 5.05 10.53 -22.53
CA THR A 69 4.28 9.36 -22.92
C THR A 69 3.45 8.92 -21.73
N PHE A 70 2.32 8.26 -21.99
CA PHE A 70 1.54 7.66 -20.92
C PHE A 70 0.75 6.45 -21.40
N LYS A 71 0.49 5.53 -20.46
CA LYS A 71 -0.38 4.39 -20.61
C LYS A 71 -1.18 4.22 -19.33
N VAL A 72 -2.44 3.84 -19.47
CA VAL A 72 -3.28 3.43 -18.34
C VAL A 72 -3.72 1.99 -18.58
N THR A 73 -3.68 1.15 -17.55
CA THR A 73 -4.07 -0.26 -17.59
C THR A 73 -5.14 -0.53 -16.54
N ASP A 74 -6.21 -1.23 -16.90
CA ASP A 74 -7.16 -1.82 -15.95
C ASP A 74 -6.50 -3.04 -15.28
N LEU A 75 -6.26 -2.96 -13.98
CA LEU A 75 -5.49 -3.99 -13.25
C LEU A 75 -6.25 -5.32 -13.15
N MET A 76 -7.59 -5.32 -13.25
CA MET A 76 -8.37 -6.55 -13.25
C MET A 76 -8.11 -7.35 -14.54
N SER A 77 -8.38 -6.75 -15.69
CA SER A 77 -8.32 -7.41 -16.99
C SER A 77 -6.92 -7.45 -17.60
N GLY A 78 -5.99 -6.64 -17.10
CA GLY A 78 -4.67 -6.44 -17.70
C GLY A 78 -4.68 -5.63 -19.00
N THR A 79 -5.85 -5.09 -19.38
CA THR A 79 -6.04 -4.44 -20.68
C THR A 79 -5.64 -2.96 -20.62
N PRO A 80 -4.93 -2.44 -21.64
CA PRO A 80 -4.74 -1.00 -21.79
C PRO A 80 -6.08 -0.27 -21.98
N MET A 81 -6.21 0.90 -21.37
CA MET A 81 -7.39 1.77 -21.50
C MET A 81 -7.30 2.58 -22.80
N ALA A 82 -8.40 2.68 -23.54
CA ALA A 82 -8.44 3.38 -24.83
C ALA A 82 -8.89 4.85 -24.71
N ASP A 83 -9.83 5.16 -23.83
CA ASP A 83 -10.36 6.50 -23.64
C ASP A 83 -9.61 7.22 -22.52
N ILE A 84 -8.44 7.77 -22.89
CA ILE A 84 -7.56 8.53 -22.02
C ILE A 84 -7.35 9.91 -22.63
N ARG A 85 -7.50 10.96 -21.81
CA ARG A 85 -7.33 12.35 -22.25
C ARG A 85 -6.53 13.17 -21.25
N ILE A 86 -5.73 14.10 -21.77
CA ILE A 86 -5.10 15.14 -20.95
C ILE A 86 -6.12 16.26 -20.75
N VAL A 87 -6.43 16.56 -19.50
CA VAL A 87 -7.25 17.71 -19.11
C VAL A 87 -6.33 18.79 -18.55
N LYS A 88 -6.53 20.05 -18.94
CA LYS A 88 -5.75 21.19 -18.44
C LYS A 88 -6.61 22.04 -17.51
N GLY A 89 -5.98 22.74 -16.56
CA GLY A 89 -6.68 23.72 -15.74
C GLY A 89 -7.49 23.15 -14.57
N MET A 90 -7.22 21.93 -14.12
CA MET A 90 -7.88 21.40 -12.92
C MET A 90 -7.33 22.04 -11.64
N SER A 91 -8.23 22.38 -10.72
CA SER A 91 -7.87 22.68 -9.33
C SER A 91 -7.43 21.39 -8.64
N SER A 92 -6.14 21.26 -8.34
CA SER A 92 -5.67 20.19 -7.46
C SER A 92 -6.24 20.44 -6.06
N GLY A 93 -7.01 19.48 -5.53
CA GLY A 93 -7.67 19.58 -4.22
C GLY A 93 -6.73 20.04 -3.10
N GLY A 94 -6.76 21.35 -2.82
CA GLY A 94 -6.00 22.00 -1.74
C GLY A 94 -5.00 23.09 -2.12
N VAL A 95 -4.81 23.48 -3.39
CA VAL A 95 -3.97 24.65 -3.75
C VAL A 95 -4.52 25.42 -4.96
N SER A 96 -4.47 26.74 -4.84
CA SER A 96 -4.75 27.79 -5.83
C SER A 96 -4.43 27.40 -7.29
N ALA A 97 -5.46 27.43 -8.14
CA ALA A 97 -5.53 27.82 -9.57
C ALA A 97 -4.33 27.66 -10.53
N SER A 98 -3.27 26.92 -10.21
CA SER A 98 -2.18 26.65 -11.14
C SER A 98 -2.58 25.46 -12.00
N GLY A 99 -3.20 25.76 -13.13
CA GLY A 99 -3.19 25.10 -14.46
C GLY A 99 -2.66 23.67 -14.70
N ALA A 100 -2.42 22.83 -13.70
CA ALA A 100 -1.72 21.57 -13.83
C ALA A 100 -2.53 20.63 -14.71
N ALA A 101 -1.83 19.95 -15.61
CA ALA A 101 -2.43 18.92 -16.43
C ALA A 101 -2.86 17.75 -15.53
N ALA A 102 -3.86 17.01 -16.00
CA ALA A 102 -4.33 15.79 -15.38
C ALA A 102 -4.60 14.76 -16.47
N ILE A 103 -4.49 13.48 -16.13
CA ILE A 103 -4.84 12.38 -17.02
C ILE A 103 -6.19 11.87 -16.58
N SER A 104 -7.21 12.07 -17.42
CA SER A 104 -8.54 11.50 -17.21
C SER A 104 -8.72 10.23 -18.02
N VAL A 105 -9.36 9.24 -17.43
CA VAL A 105 -9.59 7.93 -18.04
C VAL A 105 -10.99 7.42 -17.72
N MET A 106 -11.70 6.93 -18.73
CA MET A 106 -12.93 6.19 -18.52
C MET A 106 -12.62 4.81 -17.95
N LEU A 107 -13.28 4.42 -16.85
CA LEU A 107 -13.10 3.13 -16.22
C LEU A 107 -13.70 2.02 -17.11
N ALA A 108 -13.06 0.84 -17.11
CA ALA A 108 -13.53 -0.32 -17.87
C ALA A 108 -14.92 -0.82 -17.44
N ARG A 109 -15.33 -0.44 -16.22
CA ARG A 109 -16.61 -0.72 -15.61
C ARG A 109 -16.90 0.34 -14.53
N PRO A 110 -18.18 0.67 -14.26
CA PRO A 110 -18.52 1.46 -13.10
C PRO A 110 -18.05 0.80 -11.81
N VAL A 111 -17.58 1.58 -10.85
CA VAL A 111 -17.14 1.05 -9.54
C VAL A 111 -18.34 0.37 -8.83
N PRO A 112 -18.25 -0.93 -8.47
CA PRO A 112 -19.33 -1.61 -7.78
C PRO A 112 -19.61 -1.04 -6.38
N LYS A 113 -20.81 -1.29 -5.84
CA LYS A 113 -21.09 -1.03 -4.42
C LYS A 113 -20.14 -1.88 -3.57
N ASN A 114 -19.44 -1.25 -2.62
CA ASN A 114 -18.40 -1.87 -1.79
C ASN A 114 -17.20 -2.46 -2.58
N GLY A 115 -17.07 -2.13 -3.87
CA GLY A 115 -16.03 -2.59 -4.77
C GLY A 115 -15.01 -1.49 -5.10
N LEU A 116 -14.18 -1.77 -6.10
CA LEU A 116 -13.06 -0.94 -6.53
C LEU A 116 -12.98 -0.87 -8.06
N GLY A 117 -12.54 0.26 -8.60
CA GLY A 117 -11.97 0.35 -9.95
C GLY A 117 -10.45 0.45 -9.84
N ARG A 118 -9.70 -0.56 -10.32
CA ARG A 118 -8.24 -0.63 -10.12
C ARG A 118 -7.49 -0.24 -11.39
N LEU A 119 -6.64 0.78 -11.29
CA LEU A 119 -5.88 1.33 -12.42
C LEU A 119 -4.38 1.34 -12.12
N ARG A 120 -3.58 1.16 -13.17
CA ARG A 120 -2.16 1.50 -13.19
C ARG A 120 -1.88 2.53 -14.27
N PHE A 121 -1.31 3.65 -13.87
CA PHE A 121 -0.76 4.68 -14.73
C PHE A 121 0.74 4.46 -14.89
N GLU A 122 1.24 4.57 -16.11
CA GLU A 122 2.66 4.49 -16.45
C GLU A 122 2.98 5.69 -17.34
N LEU A 123 3.91 6.55 -16.92
CA LEU A 123 4.28 7.78 -17.62
C LEU A 123 5.79 7.89 -17.75
N ASP A 124 6.28 8.34 -18.91
CA ASP A 124 7.55 9.05 -18.98
C ASP A 124 7.25 10.53 -18.75
N ALA A 125 7.85 11.13 -17.72
CA ALA A 125 7.54 12.49 -17.30
C ALA A 125 8.80 13.35 -17.18
N GLY A 126 8.62 14.66 -17.39
CA GLY A 126 9.61 15.69 -17.14
C GLY A 126 9.10 16.70 -16.11
N ASN A 127 9.91 17.02 -15.11
CA ASN A 127 9.68 18.11 -14.17
C ASN A 127 11.01 18.56 -13.57
N THR A 128 11.57 19.64 -14.10
CA THR A 128 12.86 20.19 -13.64
C THR A 128 12.79 20.78 -12.23
N ASP A 129 11.62 21.23 -11.78
CA ASP A 129 11.46 21.88 -10.47
C ASP A 129 11.64 20.89 -9.31
N MET A 130 11.49 19.59 -9.57
CA MET A 130 11.72 18.52 -8.59
C MET A 130 13.21 18.24 -8.37
N PHE A 131 14.10 18.74 -9.22
CA PHE A 131 15.54 18.48 -9.16
C PHE A 131 16.32 19.75 -8.83
N ARG A 132 17.36 19.62 -8.01
CA ARG A 132 18.36 20.66 -7.81
C ARG A 132 19.75 20.04 -7.86
N ARG A 133 20.65 20.63 -8.64
CA ARG A 133 22.03 20.15 -8.80
C ARG A 133 23.01 21.07 -8.06
N THR A 134 24.02 20.48 -7.42
CA THR A 134 25.13 21.20 -6.77
C THR A 134 26.41 20.38 -6.92
N GLY A 135 27.19 20.69 -7.95
CA GLY A 135 28.37 19.90 -8.31
C GLY A 135 27.99 18.44 -8.60
N GLN A 136 28.60 17.49 -7.87
CA GLN A 136 28.29 16.07 -7.99
C GLN A 136 27.08 15.62 -7.15
N ALA A 137 26.55 16.49 -6.28
CA ALA A 137 25.36 16.22 -5.47
C ALA A 137 24.08 16.73 -6.16
N ALA A 138 22.97 16.03 -5.96
CA ALA A 138 21.64 16.43 -6.41
C ALA A 138 20.64 16.21 -5.29
N THR A 139 19.61 17.03 -5.28
CA THR A 139 18.43 16.85 -4.45
C THR A 139 17.23 16.56 -5.34
N PHE A 140 16.41 15.59 -4.95
CA PHE A 140 15.11 15.32 -5.55
C PHE A 140 14.02 15.53 -4.52
N THR A 141 13.02 16.36 -4.84
CA THR A 141 11.90 16.67 -3.96
C THR A 141 10.59 16.24 -4.60
N LEU A 142 9.87 15.35 -3.94
CA LEU A 142 8.60 14.80 -4.38
C LEU A 142 7.50 15.14 -3.38
N PRO A 143 6.49 15.93 -3.78
CA PRO A 143 5.26 16.04 -3.01
C PRO A 143 4.50 14.71 -3.13
N LEU A 144 4.44 13.95 -2.04
CA LEU A 144 3.85 12.61 -2.05
C LEU A 144 2.34 12.70 -2.29
N ARG A 145 1.81 11.70 -3.00
CA ARG A 145 0.37 11.48 -3.23
C ARG A 145 -0.13 10.16 -2.66
N ALA A 146 0.76 9.16 -2.67
CA ALA A 146 0.52 7.85 -2.12
C ALA A 146 1.25 7.73 -0.78
N PRO A 147 0.64 7.08 0.23
CA PRO A 147 1.26 6.86 1.53
C PRO A 147 2.45 5.91 1.46
N ARG A 148 2.69 5.27 0.31
CA ARG A 148 3.71 4.26 0.09
C ARG A 148 4.20 4.31 -1.34
N GLY A 149 5.46 3.96 -1.53
CA GLY A 149 6.07 3.98 -2.85
C GLY A 149 7.56 3.72 -2.81
N THR A 150 8.19 3.85 -3.97
CA THR A 150 9.64 3.69 -4.13
C THR A 150 10.19 4.72 -5.11
N ILE A 151 11.30 5.35 -4.72
CA ILE A 151 12.10 6.20 -5.60
C ILE A 151 13.37 5.44 -5.99
N VAL A 152 13.58 5.18 -7.27
CA VAL A 152 14.82 4.57 -7.78
C VAL A 152 15.75 5.66 -8.25
N LEU A 153 16.93 5.72 -7.65
CA LEU A 153 17.97 6.69 -8.00
C LEU A 153 18.50 6.43 -9.41
N PRO A 154 19.06 7.45 -10.07
CA PRO A 154 19.69 7.28 -11.37
C PRO A 154 20.89 6.31 -11.27
N ALA A 155 21.22 5.63 -12.36
CA ALA A 155 22.42 4.80 -12.39
C ALA A 155 23.68 5.63 -12.06
N GLY A 156 24.55 5.10 -11.21
CA GLY A 156 25.80 5.76 -10.81
C GLY A 156 25.64 6.75 -9.66
N TYR A 157 24.48 6.76 -8.99
CA TYR A 157 24.21 7.59 -7.82
C TYR A 157 24.05 6.78 -6.54
N GLU A 158 24.63 7.28 -5.46
CA GLU A 158 24.39 6.82 -4.09
C GLU A 158 23.37 7.72 -3.37
N LEU A 159 22.66 7.16 -2.39
CA LEU A 159 21.81 7.90 -1.48
C LEU A 159 22.68 8.50 -0.35
N LEU A 160 22.60 9.81 -0.14
CA LEU A 160 23.25 10.50 0.98
C LEU A 160 22.30 10.76 2.14
N SER A 161 21.06 11.12 1.86
CA SER A 161 20.04 11.35 2.89
C SER A 161 18.63 11.17 2.35
N SER A 162 17.73 10.80 3.26
CA SER A 162 16.27 10.86 3.09
C SER A 162 15.70 11.54 4.33
N ASP A 163 14.75 12.45 4.14
CA ASP A 163 14.05 13.15 5.22
C ASP A 163 12.87 12.34 5.81
N ILE A 164 12.62 11.14 5.27
CA ILE A 164 11.63 10.20 5.81
C ILE A 164 12.25 8.81 6.00
N PRO A 165 11.71 7.97 6.91
CA PRO A 165 12.12 6.59 7.03
C PRO A 165 11.91 5.81 5.72
N ALA A 166 12.94 5.12 5.25
CA ALA A 166 12.90 4.33 4.03
C ALA A 166 13.64 2.99 4.18
N GLN A 167 13.12 1.97 3.51
CA GLN A 167 13.83 0.73 3.20
C GLN A 167 14.68 0.98 1.95
N VAL A 168 15.99 0.77 2.06
CA VAL A 168 16.93 0.93 0.94
C VAL A 168 17.25 -0.45 0.36
N LEU A 169 17.05 -0.61 -0.95
CA LEU A 169 17.20 -1.87 -1.68
C LEU A 169 18.06 -1.65 -2.93
N SER A 170 18.72 -2.71 -3.39
CA SER A 170 19.38 -2.72 -4.69
C SER A 170 18.44 -3.33 -5.73
N GLU A 171 18.23 -2.62 -6.83
CA GLU A 171 17.53 -3.13 -8.01
C GLU A 171 18.41 -4.17 -8.74
N PRO A 172 17.82 -5.06 -9.56
CA PRO A 172 18.59 -6.07 -10.30
C PRO A 172 19.68 -5.48 -11.22
N ASP A 173 19.51 -4.24 -11.66
CA ASP A 173 20.46 -3.50 -12.50
C ASP A 173 21.52 -2.71 -11.71
N GLY A 174 21.50 -2.80 -10.38
CA GLY A 174 22.44 -2.11 -9.48
C GLY A 174 22.02 -0.71 -9.05
N ARG A 175 20.88 -0.18 -9.51
CA ARG A 175 20.34 1.09 -8.99
C ARG A 175 19.87 0.94 -7.55
N ILE A 176 19.84 2.07 -6.83
CA ILE A 176 19.36 2.12 -5.45
C ILE A 176 17.88 2.51 -5.43
N ALA A 177 17.05 1.65 -4.85
CA ALA A 177 15.65 1.90 -4.56
C ALA A 177 15.47 2.38 -3.11
N VAL A 178 14.73 3.47 -2.94
CA VAL A 178 14.39 4.10 -1.66
C VAL A 178 12.88 3.95 -1.47
N SER A 179 12.49 2.86 -0.80
CA SER A 179 11.11 2.49 -0.57
C SER A 179 10.59 3.09 0.74
N TYR A 180 9.48 3.80 0.68
CA TYR A 180 8.92 4.54 1.81
C TYR A 180 7.49 4.11 2.14
N MET A 181 7.12 4.28 3.41
CA MET A 181 5.75 4.17 3.90
C MET A 181 5.55 5.22 4.98
N HIS A 182 4.51 6.05 4.86
CA HIS A 182 4.17 7.06 5.85
C HIS A 182 2.69 7.00 6.21
N GLN A 183 2.37 7.46 7.42
CA GLN A 183 1.00 7.57 7.93
C GLN A 183 0.59 9.01 8.25
N ILE A 184 1.44 9.99 7.91
CA ILE A 184 1.17 11.41 8.12
C ILE A 184 -0.11 11.78 7.35
N GLY A 185 -1.11 12.28 8.07
CA GLY A 185 -2.31 12.85 7.46
C GLY A 185 -2.00 14.19 6.79
N GLY A 186 -2.62 14.46 5.65
CA GLY A 186 -2.38 15.66 4.86
C GLY A 186 -1.21 15.52 3.88
N SER A 187 -0.60 16.65 3.56
CA SER A 187 0.44 16.80 2.55
C SER A 187 1.83 16.41 3.11
N ALA A 188 2.41 15.30 2.64
CA ALA A 188 3.79 14.91 2.97
C ALA A 188 4.74 15.12 1.77
N THR A 189 5.89 15.75 1.99
CA THR A 189 6.94 15.89 0.97
C THR A 189 8.11 14.99 1.34
N LEU A 190 8.73 14.39 0.33
CA LEU A 190 9.95 13.61 0.44
C LEU A 190 11.08 14.37 -0.25
N THR A 191 12.23 14.47 0.40
CA THR A 191 13.46 15.03 -0.13
C THR A 191 14.61 14.02 0.02
N LEU A 192 15.19 13.64 -1.12
CA LEU A 192 16.41 12.81 -1.18
C LEU A 192 17.59 13.67 -1.59
N THR A 193 18.73 13.45 -0.96
CA THR A 193 20.02 13.92 -1.49
C THR A 193 20.81 12.73 -1.98
N MET A 194 21.38 12.86 -3.18
CA MET A 194 22.13 11.82 -3.86
C MET A 194 23.42 12.38 -4.44
N ARG A 195 24.41 11.53 -4.70
CA ARG A 195 25.69 11.94 -5.30
C ARG A 195 26.13 10.97 -6.38
N ALA A 196 26.65 11.52 -7.47
CA ALA A 196 27.22 10.72 -8.56
C ALA A 196 28.60 10.19 -8.18
N GLY A 197 28.99 9.04 -8.72
CA GLY A 197 30.36 8.50 -8.59
C GLY A 197 30.44 7.05 -8.11
N VAL A 198 29.31 6.34 -8.00
CA VAL A 198 29.31 4.90 -7.72
C VAL A 198 29.33 4.07 -9.03
N PRO A 199 29.77 2.80 -8.98
CA PRO A 199 29.80 1.94 -10.16
C PRO A 199 28.46 1.83 -10.89
N THR A 200 28.51 1.53 -12.19
CA THR A 200 27.35 1.28 -13.05
C THR A 200 27.51 -0.03 -13.83
N GLY A 201 26.43 -0.50 -14.46
CA GLY A 201 26.43 -1.71 -15.28
C GLY A 201 26.76 -2.95 -14.45
N ALA A 202 27.50 -3.89 -15.04
CA ALA A 202 27.81 -5.17 -14.41
C ALA A 202 28.51 -5.05 -13.04
N ALA A 203 29.31 -4.00 -12.84
CA ALA A 203 30.02 -3.77 -11.58
C ALA A 203 29.09 -3.30 -10.43
N ALA A 204 27.89 -2.81 -10.75
CA ALA A 204 26.90 -2.36 -9.77
C ALA A 204 25.89 -3.45 -9.37
N VAL A 205 25.82 -4.54 -10.15
CA VAL A 205 24.81 -5.59 -9.94
C VAL A 205 25.03 -6.26 -8.57
N PRO A 206 24.00 -6.28 -7.69
CA PRO A 206 24.11 -6.90 -6.39
C PRO A 206 24.25 -8.42 -6.53
N LYS A 207 24.90 -9.05 -5.54
CA LYS A 207 24.83 -10.51 -5.42
C LYS A 207 23.38 -10.94 -5.20
N ALA A 208 23.02 -12.09 -5.76
CA ALA A 208 21.70 -12.67 -5.53
C ALA A 208 21.48 -12.94 -4.02
N SER A 209 20.33 -12.51 -3.49
CA SER A 209 19.99 -12.74 -2.08
C SER A 209 19.89 -14.22 -1.77
N THR A 210 20.42 -14.63 -0.62
CA THR A 210 20.43 -16.02 -0.19
C THR A 210 19.14 -16.40 0.56
N ASN A 211 19.00 -17.69 0.90
CA ASN A 211 17.99 -18.18 1.82
C ASN A 211 18.50 -18.33 3.26
N ASN A 212 19.68 -17.76 3.57
CA ASN A 212 20.22 -17.77 4.92
C ASN A 212 19.35 -16.92 5.85
N ARG A 213 19.26 -17.30 7.12
CA ARG A 213 18.51 -16.57 8.16
C ARG A 213 19.47 -15.74 9.02
N SER A 214 18.92 -14.91 9.91
CA SER A 214 19.72 -14.09 10.82
C SER A 214 20.69 -14.94 11.65
N TRP A 215 21.87 -14.39 11.95
CA TRP A 215 22.88 -15.03 12.80
C TRP A 215 22.43 -15.12 14.27
N GLU A 216 21.51 -14.24 14.70
CA GLU A 216 20.96 -14.24 16.05
C GLU A 216 20.00 -15.41 16.27
N ALA A 217 20.26 -16.22 17.30
CA ALA A 217 19.41 -17.33 17.72
C ALA A 217 18.08 -16.84 18.32
N ALA A 218 17.01 -16.86 17.54
CA ALA A 218 15.63 -16.88 18.03
C ALA A 218 14.65 -17.23 16.89
N GLY A 219 14.00 -18.38 16.97
CA GLY A 219 12.84 -18.74 16.13
C GLY A 219 13.07 -18.79 14.60
N GLN A 220 11.99 -18.97 13.86
CA GLN A 220 12.00 -18.94 12.39
C GLN A 220 12.07 -17.50 11.86
N LYS A 221 13.23 -16.83 12.00
CA LYS A 221 13.44 -15.48 11.42
C LYS A 221 13.34 -15.51 9.88
N PRO A 222 12.87 -14.44 9.22
CA PRO A 222 12.84 -14.37 7.76
C PRO A 222 14.23 -14.57 7.13
N THR A 223 14.26 -15.15 5.92
CA THR A 223 15.51 -15.29 5.14
C THR A 223 16.02 -13.92 4.68
N GLU A 224 17.29 -13.81 4.30
CA GLU A 224 17.86 -12.61 3.67
C GLU A 224 16.97 -12.10 2.54
N ARG A 225 16.59 -13.00 1.62
CA ARG A 225 15.65 -12.68 0.52
C ARG A 225 14.34 -12.08 1.00
N ALA A 226 13.72 -12.64 2.05
CA ALA A 226 12.47 -12.11 2.59
C ALA A 226 12.64 -10.74 3.27
N ARG A 227 13.80 -10.50 3.90
CA ARG A 227 14.13 -9.21 4.54
C ARG A 227 14.41 -8.10 3.53
N LEU A 228 14.94 -8.47 2.37
CA LEU A 228 15.26 -7.57 1.26
C LEU A 228 14.17 -7.53 0.17
N THR A 229 12.95 -7.96 0.49
CA THR A 229 11.78 -7.73 -0.35
C THR A 229 11.16 -6.39 0.00
N GLU A 230 10.71 -5.65 -1.02
CA GLU A 230 10.04 -4.37 -0.84
C GLU A 230 8.76 -4.51 -0.01
N ARG A 231 8.72 -3.83 1.15
CA ARG A 231 7.54 -3.88 2.04
C ARG A 231 6.38 -3.03 1.52
N ALA A 232 6.68 -1.93 0.83
CA ALA A 232 5.70 -0.95 0.37
C ALA A 232 4.79 -1.45 -0.75
N THR A 233 5.18 -2.49 -1.51
CA THR A 233 4.31 -3.07 -2.57
C THR A 233 3.18 -3.92 -2.02
N GLN A 234 3.30 -4.44 -0.79
CA GLN A 234 2.26 -5.28 -0.19
C GLN A 234 0.94 -4.53 -0.07
N ASP A 235 -0.05 -4.97 -0.85
CA ASP A 235 -1.36 -4.36 -0.93
C ASP A 235 -2.39 -5.05 -0.01
N ARG A 236 -2.03 -6.16 0.64
CA ARG A 236 -2.92 -6.88 1.56
C ARG A 236 -3.16 -6.05 2.83
N ASN A 237 -4.41 -5.67 3.03
CA ASN A 237 -4.89 -4.94 4.20
C ASN A 237 -5.78 -5.86 5.04
N ILE A 238 -5.71 -5.77 6.37
CA ILE A 238 -6.60 -6.49 7.29
C ILE A 238 -7.21 -5.48 8.26
N VAL A 239 -8.53 -5.50 8.41
CA VAL A 239 -9.23 -4.68 9.40
C VAL A 239 -9.97 -5.59 10.36
N TYR A 240 -9.67 -5.44 11.65
CA TYR A 240 -10.32 -6.13 12.76
C TYR A 240 -11.37 -5.21 13.39
N PHE A 241 -12.60 -5.68 13.49
CA PHE A 241 -13.74 -5.04 14.16
C PHE A 241 -14.05 -5.81 15.42
N LEU A 242 -13.62 -5.27 16.56
CA LEU A 242 -13.81 -5.91 17.86
C LEU A 242 -15.29 -5.86 18.23
N GLN A 243 -15.86 -6.99 18.65
CA GLN A 243 -17.23 -7.06 19.20
C GLN A 243 -17.19 -6.86 20.72
N GLU A 244 -18.28 -7.06 21.45
CA GLU A 244 -18.21 -7.02 22.93
C GLU A 244 -17.14 -7.99 23.47
N PRO A 245 -16.21 -7.55 24.33
CA PRO A 245 -15.05 -8.37 24.72
C PRO A 245 -15.41 -9.64 25.49
N THR A 246 -16.61 -9.70 26.07
CA THR A 246 -17.15 -10.91 26.73
C THR A 246 -17.48 -12.04 25.74
N THR A 247 -17.57 -11.76 24.43
CA THR A 247 -17.83 -12.79 23.41
C THR A 247 -16.55 -13.45 22.91
N ASN A 248 -15.39 -12.89 23.25
CA ASN A 248 -14.08 -13.24 22.67
C ASN A 248 -14.05 -13.18 21.14
N ALA A 249 -15.00 -12.48 20.51
CA ALA A 249 -15.18 -12.46 19.07
C ALA A 249 -14.81 -11.11 18.44
N PHE A 250 -14.28 -11.17 17.23
CA PHE A 250 -14.09 -10.01 16.36
C PHE A 250 -14.38 -10.41 14.93
N SER A 251 -15.01 -9.52 14.19
CA SER A 251 -15.14 -9.67 12.74
C SER A 251 -13.89 -9.09 12.08
N LEU A 252 -13.53 -9.59 10.92
CA LEU A 252 -12.46 -9.00 10.13
C LEU A 252 -12.80 -9.07 8.66
N TYR A 253 -12.25 -8.14 7.88
CA TYR A 253 -12.03 -8.40 6.47
C TYR A 253 -10.55 -8.30 6.15
N HIS A 254 -10.15 -9.00 5.09
CA HIS A 254 -8.88 -8.76 4.45
C HIS A 254 -9.01 -8.75 2.95
N ASP A 255 -8.21 -7.87 2.34
CA ASP A 255 -8.16 -7.73 0.90
C ASP A 255 -6.93 -8.47 0.36
N TYR A 256 -7.11 -9.22 -0.73
CA TYR A 256 -6.06 -10.03 -1.34
C TYR A 256 -6.08 -9.88 -2.84
N THR A 257 -4.90 -9.60 -3.44
CA THR A 257 -4.72 -9.65 -4.89
C THR A 257 -4.01 -10.94 -5.26
N GLU A 258 -4.61 -11.72 -6.16
CA GLU A 258 -3.93 -12.81 -6.86
C GLU A 258 -3.59 -12.39 -8.28
N THR A 259 -2.36 -12.68 -8.69
CA THR A 259 -1.80 -12.34 -10.02
C THR A 259 -1.17 -13.55 -10.72
N ARG A 260 -1.02 -14.67 -10.01
CA ARG A 260 -0.38 -15.89 -10.53
C ARG A 260 -1.32 -16.61 -11.49
N PRO A 261 -0.93 -16.80 -12.76
CA PRO A 261 -1.79 -17.48 -13.73
C PRO A 261 -2.11 -18.91 -13.30
N GLY A 262 -3.36 -19.33 -13.51
CA GLY A 262 -3.87 -20.66 -13.18
C GLY A 262 -4.30 -20.85 -11.73
N VAL A 263 -3.99 -19.91 -10.81
CA VAL A 263 -4.55 -19.98 -9.45
C VAL A 263 -6.04 -19.68 -9.50
N ASP A 264 -6.83 -20.55 -8.87
CA ASP A 264 -8.30 -20.57 -8.90
C ASP A 264 -8.93 -20.55 -7.49
N LYS A 265 -8.10 -20.50 -6.46
CA LYS A 265 -8.55 -20.47 -5.07
C LYS A 265 -7.59 -19.74 -4.16
N TYR A 266 -8.17 -19.21 -3.10
CA TYR A 266 -7.46 -18.65 -1.96
C TYR A 266 -7.75 -19.50 -0.73
N VAL A 267 -6.70 -19.89 -0.01
CA VAL A 267 -6.79 -20.70 1.20
C VAL A 267 -6.43 -19.84 2.39
N ASN A 268 -7.40 -19.65 3.30
CA ASN A 268 -7.16 -18.99 4.56
C ASN A 268 -7.03 -20.02 5.67
N VAL A 269 -5.84 -20.13 6.26
CA VAL A 269 -5.62 -21.02 7.40
C VAL A 269 -6.02 -20.31 8.69
N VAL A 270 -6.99 -20.87 9.40
CA VAL A 270 -7.46 -20.35 10.68
C VAL A 270 -6.34 -20.56 11.71
N ARG A 271 -6.00 -19.51 12.47
CA ARG A 271 -4.95 -19.61 13.48
C ARG A 271 -5.32 -20.63 14.55
N THR A 272 -4.33 -21.40 15.02
CA THR A 272 -4.48 -22.31 16.17
C THR A 272 -5.18 -21.61 17.33
N GLY A 273 -6.10 -22.33 17.98
CA GLY A 273 -6.94 -21.80 19.05
C GLY A 273 -8.16 -21.00 18.57
N SER A 274 -8.23 -20.58 17.29
CA SER A 274 -9.35 -19.81 16.77
C SER A 274 -10.46 -20.71 16.26
N ARG A 275 -11.68 -20.16 16.20
CA ARG A 275 -12.81 -20.72 15.44
C ARG A 275 -13.28 -19.68 14.45
N VAL A 276 -13.54 -20.10 13.22
CA VAL A 276 -14.08 -19.23 12.17
C VAL A 276 -15.59 -19.44 12.02
N SER A 277 -16.30 -18.35 11.75
CA SER A 277 -17.72 -18.37 11.43
C SER A 277 -18.05 -17.26 10.43
N ASN A 278 -19.21 -17.38 9.78
CA ASN A 278 -19.73 -16.41 8.82
C ASN A 278 -18.74 -16.00 7.71
N PRO A 279 -17.99 -16.95 7.09
CA PRO A 279 -17.14 -16.61 5.96
C PRO A 279 -17.98 -16.06 4.80
N SER A 280 -17.45 -15.05 4.14
CA SER A 280 -17.97 -14.58 2.87
C SER A 280 -16.84 -13.98 2.06
N ALA A 281 -16.96 -14.03 0.74
CA ALA A 281 -15.98 -13.40 -0.14
C ALA A 281 -16.65 -12.88 -1.40
N TYR A 282 -16.09 -11.83 -1.96
CA TYR A 282 -16.50 -11.30 -3.26
C TYR A 282 -15.31 -10.65 -3.97
N ILE A 283 -15.44 -10.53 -5.29
CA ILE A 283 -14.48 -9.83 -6.14
C ILE A 283 -14.73 -8.33 -6.01
N LEU A 284 -13.75 -7.58 -5.55
CA LEU A 284 -13.85 -6.13 -5.38
C LEU A 284 -14.02 -5.42 -6.73
N ASP A 285 -13.48 -5.95 -7.82
CA ASP A 285 -13.59 -5.36 -9.17
C ASP A 285 -14.99 -5.45 -9.79
N THR A 286 -15.80 -6.44 -9.41
CA THR A 286 -17.08 -6.75 -10.07
C THR A 286 -18.28 -6.82 -9.13
N GLY A 287 -18.05 -7.04 -7.84
CA GLY A 287 -19.08 -7.38 -6.87
C GLY A 287 -19.55 -8.83 -6.93
N GLU A 288 -18.93 -9.68 -7.75
CA GLU A 288 -19.26 -11.11 -7.84
C GLU A 288 -19.03 -11.79 -6.48
N VAL A 289 -20.09 -12.37 -5.92
CA VAL A 289 -20.03 -13.16 -4.69
C VAL A 289 -19.42 -14.52 -4.98
N LEU A 290 -18.43 -14.91 -4.19
CA LEU A 290 -17.67 -16.13 -4.41
C LEU A 290 -18.16 -17.28 -3.55
N ARG A 291 -18.13 -18.49 -4.13
CA ARG A 291 -18.33 -19.73 -3.40
C ARG A 291 -17.18 -19.92 -2.41
N HIS A 292 -17.52 -20.36 -1.21
CA HIS A 292 -16.55 -20.75 -0.21
C HIS A 292 -16.96 -22.06 0.48
N GLU A 293 -16.00 -22.69 1.12
CA GLU A 293 -16.23 -23.82 2.02
C GLU A 293 -15.27 -23.76 3.20
N THR A 294 -15.69 -24.29 4.35
CA THR A 294 -14.83 -24.47 5.52
C THR A 294 -14.49 -25.94 5.65
N LEU A 295 -13.20 -26.26 5.65
CA LEU A 295 -12.70 -27.63 5.81
C LEU A 295 -12.00 -27.75 7.16
N LYS A 296 -12.07 -28.95 7.76
CA LYS A 296 -11.46 -29.24 9.05
C LYS A 296 -10.76 -30.59 9.04
N GLY A 297 -9.59 -30.67 9.67
CA GLY A 297 -8.84 -31.91 9.85
C GLY A 297 -8.68 -32.70 8.55
N GLU A 298 -9.06 -33.97 8.56
CA GLU A 298 -8.89 -34.89 7.42
C GLU A 298 -9.54 -34.41 6.11
N ALA A 299 -10.61 -33.60 6.18
CA ALA A 299 -11.25 -33.02 5.00
C ALA A 299 -10.30 -32.11 4.20
N ILE A 300 -9.33 -31.47 4.87
CA ILE A 300 -8.31 -30.60 4.23
C ILE A 300 -7.38 -31.45 3.37
N THR A 301 -6.88 -32.55 3.94
CA THR A 301 -5.99 -33.49 3.25
C THR A 301 -6.73 -34.19 2.10
N ALA A 302 -7.97 -34.62 2.32
CA ALA A 302 -8.80 -35.24 1.29
C ALA A 302 -9.04 -34.28 0.11
N ALA A 303 -9.22 -32.99 0.39
CA ALA A 303 -9.37 -31.93 -0.63
C ALA A 303 -8.04 -31.51 -1.28
N LYS A 304 -6.89 -32.09 -0.87
CA LYS A 304 -5.54 -31.75 -1.36
C LYS A 304 -5.24 -30.25 -1.24
N ILE A 305 -5.66 -29.66 -0.12
CA ILE A 305 -5.40 -28.26 0.20
C ILE A 305 -4.06 -28.16 0.93
N ASP A 306 -3.16 -27.31 0.43
CA ASP A 306 -1.94 -26.97 1.14
C ASP A 306 -2.26 -26.01 2.30
N ALA A 307 -2.20 -26.53 3.52
CA ALA A 307 -2.42 -25.80 4.76
C ALA A 307 -1.25 -25.97 5.75
N GLY A 308 -0.09 -26.45 5.29
CA GLY A 308 1.00 -26.87 6.16
C GLY A 308 0.64 -28.11 6.98
N THR A 309 1.06 -28.16 8.25
CA THR A 309 0.75 -29.27 9.16
C THR A 309 -0.73 -29.27 9.54
N VAL A 310 -1.46 -30.30 9.13
CA VAL A 310 -2.89 -30.48 9.43
C VAL A 310 -3.06 -31.33 10.69
N THR A 311 -3.86 -30.82 11.63
CA THR A 311 -4.32 -31.50 12.85
C THR A 311 -5.85 -31.64 12.80
N PRO A 312 -6.49 -32.49 13.63
CA PRO A 312 -7.95 -32.57 13.69
C PRO A 312 -8.65 -31.23 13.98
N GLU A 313 -7.96 -30.31 14.66
CA GLU A 313 -8.44 -28.98 15.01
C GLU A 313 -8.14 -27.92 13.94
N THR A 314 -7.30 -28.22 12.95
CA THR A 314 -6.97 -27.29 11.87
C THR A 314 -8.22 -27.00 11.05
N GLU A 315 -8.56 -25.72 10.93
CA GLU A 315 -9.66 -25.23 10.10
C GLU A 315 -9.09 -24.35 8.98
N VAL A 316 -9.66 -24.47 7.77
CA VAL A 316 -9.34 -23.59 6.64
C VAL A 316 -10.61 -23.11 5.97
N VAL A 317 -10.61 -21.87 5.50
CA VAL A 317 -11.64 -21.34 4.60
C VAL A 317 -11.05 -21.30 3.20
N VAL A 318 -11.68 -22.02 2.26
CA VAL A 318 -11.29 -22.04 0.85
C VAL A 318 -12.26 -21.17 0.06
N ILE A 319 -11.74 -20.16 -0.62
CA ILE A 319 -12.50 -19.26 -1.50
C ILE A 319 -12.17 -19.64 -2.93
N HIS A 320 -13.19 -19.94 -3.73
CA HIS A 320 -13.03 -20.34 -5.13
C HIS A 320 -13.31 -19.17 -6.07
N PHE A 321 -12.55 -19.05 -7.14
CA PHE A 321 -12.74 -18.05 -8.19
C PHE A 321 -12.28 -18.59 -9.55
N THR A 322 -12.67 -17.91 -10.63
CA THR A 322 -12.20 -18.27 -11.98
C THR A 322 -10.67 -18.19 -12.04
N PRO A 323 -9.96 -19.18 -12.59
CA PRO A 323 -8.50 -19.17 -12.68
C PRO A 323 -7.97 -17.86 -13.27
N VAL A 324 -6.98 -17.26 -12.60
CA VAL A 324 -6.36 -16.01 -13.07
C VAL A 324 -5.66 -16.27 -14.40
N LYS A 325 -5.90 -15.42 -15.39
CA LYS A 325 -5.22 -15.50 -16.70
C LYS A 325 -3.94 -14.68 -16.70
N ALA A 326 -3.04 -14.97 -17.65
CA ALA A 326 -1.82 -14.19 -17.83
C ALA A 326 -2.13 -12.70 -18.03
N GLY A 327 -1.43 -11.85 -17.29
CA GLY A 327 -1.63 -10.39 -17.31
C GLY A 327 -2.83 -9.88 -16.50
N GLN A 328 -3.69 -10.76 -15.99
CA GLN A 328 -4.85 -10.38 -15.18
C GLN A 328 -4.54 -10.40 -13.68
N SER A 329 -5.41 -9.77 -12.90
CA SER A 329 -5.43 -9.95 -11.46
C SER A 329 -6.85 -9.93 -10.92
N ILE A 330 -7.06 -10.60 -9.79
CA ILE A 330 -8.33 -10.60 -9.07
C ILE A 330 -8.10 -10.04 -7.67
N ARG A 331 -8.90 -9.05 -7.28
CA ARG A 331 -8.89 -8.50 -5.92
C ARG A 331 -10.10 -9.03 -5.17
N LEU A 332 -9.84 -9.74 -4.07
CA LEU A 332 -10.86 -10.33 -3.21
C LEU A 332 -10.99 -9.51 -1.95
N ARG A 333 -12.20 -9.35 -1.44
CA ARG A 333 -12.44 -9.08 -0.02
C ARG A 333 -13.00 -10.33 0.62
N ILE A 334 -12.32 -10.84 1.64
CA ILE A 334 -12.75 -11.97 2.45
C ILE A 334 -13.14 -11.43 3.83
N THR A 335 -14.37 -11.74 4.28
CA THR A 335 -14.89 -11.35 5.60
C THR A 335 -15.16 -12.59 6.43
N GLU A 336 -14.78 -12.56 7.69
CA GLU A 336 -14.90 -13.68 8.63
C GLU A 336 -15.13 -13.17 10.05
N THR A 337 -15.74 -13.97 10.91
CA THR A 337 -15.79 -13.74 12.36
C THR A 337 -14.97 -14.78 13.08
N TYR A 338 -14.05 -14.33 13.92
CA TYR A 338 -13.15 -15.18 14.70
C TYR A 338 -13.51 -15.08 16.17
N THR A 339 -13.55 -16.23 16.85
CA THR A 339 -13.57 -16.31 18.31
C THR A 339 -12.22 -16.82 18.78
N HIS A 340 -11.54 -16.07 19.65
CA HIS A 340 -10.21 -16.42 20.15
C HIS A 340 -9.94 -15.80 21.54
N PRO A 341 -10.28 -16.49 22.64
CA PRO A 341 -10.20 -15.96 24.00
C PRO A 341 -8.81 -15.47 24.42
N GLU A 342 -7.75 -16.12 23.98
CA GLU A 342 -6.39 -15.70 24.35
C GLU A 342 -6.02 -14.35 23.74
N SER A 343 -6.46 -14.09 22.49
CA SER A 343 -6.12 -12.86 21.77
C SER A 343 -7.13 -11.74 21.93
N TYR A 344 -8.33 -12.05 22.43
CA TYR A 344 -9.38 -11.06 22.59
C TYR A 344 -10.29 -11.40 23.77
N ARG A 345 -10.28 -10.56 24.80
CA ARG A 345 -10.93 -10.85 26.08
C ARG A 345 -11.30 -9.59 26.85
N LEU A 346 -12.18 -9.77 27.83
CA LEU A 346 -12.36 -8.84 28.94
C LEU A 346 -11.45 -9.29 30.10
N ASP A 347 -10.56 -8.42 30.56
CA ASP A 347 -9.66 -8.63 31.69
C ASP A 347 -9.97 -7.58 32.76
N GLY A 348 -10.73 -7.99 33.79
CA GLY A 348 -11.35 -7.06 34.74
C GLY A 348 -12.28 -6.07 34.02
N THR A 349 -11.91 -4.79 34.01
CA THR A 349 -12.65 -3.72 33.31
C THR A 349 -12.05 -3.37 31.95
N ASP A 350 -10.90 -3.94 31.60
CA ASP A 350 -10.19 -3.62 30.37
C ASP A 350 -10.57 -4.63 29.28
N LEU A 351 -10.97 -4.14 28.12
CA LEU A 351 -10.90 -4.92 26.88
C LEU A 351 -9.44 -5.09 26.52
N VAL A 352 -9.02 -6.31 26.16
CA VAL A 352 -7.67 -6.62 25.70
C VAL A 352 -7.72 -7.27 24.33
N PHE A 353 -6.98 -6.72 23.37
CA PHE A 353 -6.70 -7.32 22.08
C PHE A 353 -5.19 -7.52 21.93
N GLU A 354 -4.77 -8.76 21.69
CA GLU A 354 -3.37 -9.17 21.68
C GLU A 354 -3.09 -10.12 20.50
N ARG A 355 -2.48 -9.61 19.43
CA ARG A 355 -2.20 -10.42 18.22
C ARG A 355 -0.90 -10.00 17.54
N ASN A 356 -0.15 -11.00 17.06
CA ASN A 356 0.89 -10.77 16.07
C ASN A 356 0.27 -10.42 14.70
N LEU A 357 0.59 -9.25 14.16
CA LEU A 357 0.11 -8.74 12.87
C LEU A 357 1.26 -8.73 11.84
N GLY A 358 1.20 -9.66 10.88
CA GLY A 358 2.27 -9.88 9.89
C GLY A 358 2.21 -9.01 8.64
N ARG A 359 1.05 -8.43 8.33
CA ARG A 359 0.86 -7.64 7.10
C ARG A 359 1.41 -6.24 7.27
N THR A 360 1.80 -5.61 6.16
CA THR A 360 2.29 -4.23 6.15
C THR A 360 1.23 -3.24 6.65
N ARG A 361 -0.06 -3.48 6.38
CA ARG A 361 -1.16 -2.60 6.80
C ARG A 361 -2.20 -3.40 7.57
N ASN A 362 -2.49 -2.98 8.79
CA ASN A 362 -3.54 -3.55 9.62
C ASN A 362 -4.28 -2.45 10.36
N SER A 363 -5.54 -2.71 10.69
CA SER A 363 -6.35 -1.80 11.48
C SER A 363 -7.13 -2.52 12.55
N VAL A 364 -7.27 -1.92 13.73
CA VAL A 364 -8.12 -2.41 14.81
C VAL A 364 -9.16 -1.35 15.14
N VAL A 365 -10.44 -1.74 15.12
CA VAL A 365 -11.58 -0.89 15.43
C VAL A 365 -12.20 -1.37 16.74
N LEU A 366 -12.22 -0.50 17.74
CA LEU A 366 -12.81 -0.77 19.04
C LEU A 366 -14.34 -0.87 18.94
N PRO A 367 -14.99 -1.63 19.84
CA PRO A 367 -16.44 -1.74 19.85
C PRO A 367 -17.11 -0.42 20.25
N ALA A 368 -18.38 -0.27 19.88
CA ALA A 368 -19.18 0.86 20.31
C ALA A 368 -19.22 0.94 21.85
N GLY A 369 -19.15 2.15 22.41
CA GLY A 369 -19.14 2.33 23.88
C GLY A 369 -17.81 2.05 24.55
N TRP A 370 -16.73 1.79 23.81
CA TRP A 370 -15.38 1.64 24.34
C TRP A 370 -14.45 2.79 23.89
N TYR A 371 -13.43 3.09 24.69
CA TYR A 371 -12.36 4.04 24.35
C TYR A 371 -10.98 3.41 24.53
N LEU A 372 -10.01 3.85 23.73
CA LEU A 372 -8.62 3.38 23.75
C LEU A 372 -7.91 3.86 25.03
N THR A 373 -7.23 2.95 25.74
CA THR A 373 -6.42 3.29 26.92
C THR A 373 -4.94 2.98 26.74
N ALA A 374 -4.58 2.00 25.90
CA ALA A 374 -3.19 1.70 25.58
C ALA A 374 -3.03 1.04 24.20
N SER A 375 -1.89 1.26 23.56
CA SER A 375 -1.41 0.52 22.39
C SER A 375 0.09 0.31 22.51
N SER A 376 0.56 -0.94 22.41
CA SER A 376 1.99 -1.27 22.49
C SER A 376 2.78 -0.83 21.25
N ILE A 377 2.10 -0.70 20.10
CA ILE A 377 2.70 -0.27 18.84
C ILE A 377 2.11 1.09 18.44
N SER A 378 2.96 1.98 17.96
CA SER A 378 2.53 3.27 17.40
C SER A 378 1.54 3.06 16.25
N ALA A 379 0.46 3.82 16.26
CA ALA A 379 -0.61 3.76 15.27
C ALA A 379 -1.17 5.15 15.02
N VAL A 380 -1.75 5.37 13.85
CA VAL A 380 -2.63 6.52 13.63
C VAL A 380 -3.99 6.20 14.23
N VAL A 381 -4.44 7.06 15.15
CA VAL A 381 -5.74 6.95 15.80
C VAL A 381 -6.72 7.93 15.16
N ARG A 382 -7.89 7.43 14.78
CA ARG A 382 -8.97 8.24 14.18
C ARG A 382 -10.33 7.64 14.48
N GLN A 383 -11.39 8.37 14.15
CA GLN A 383 -12.75 7.84 14.20
C GLN A 383 -13.18 7.32 12.82
N THR A 384 -13.89 6.20 12.82
CA THR A 384 -14.68 5.76 11.66
C THR A 384 -15.88 6.70 11.45
N PRO A 385 -16.54 6.68 10.27
CA PRO A 385 -17.71 7.54 10.04
C PRO A 385 -18.86 7.34 11.05
N ASP A 386 -18.98 6.14 11.61
CA ASP A 386 -19.92 5.75 12.68
C ASP A 386 -19.39 6.03 14.10
N GLY A 387 -18.25 6.71 14.24
CA GLY A 387 -17.73 7.22 15.52
C GLY A 387 -16.93 6.21 16.35
N LEU A 388 -16.58 5.04 15.80
CA LEU A 388 -15.75 4.04 16.49
C LEU A 388 -14.28 4.44 16.45
N THR A 389 -13.54 4.13 17.52
CA THR A 389 -12.10 4.40 17.56
C THR A 389 -11.37 3.37 16.73
N ARG A 390 -10.58 3.83 15.76
CA ARG A 390 -9.77 3.01 14.85
C ARG A 390 -8.29 3.32 15.02
N LEU A 391 -7.49 2.27 15.11
CA LEU A 391 -6.03 2.30 15.09
C LEU A 391 -5.55 1.74 13.76
N ASP A 392 -4.72 2.48 13.03
CA ASP A 392 -4.06 2.04 11.80
C ASP A 392 -2.56 1.83 12.04
N PHE A 393 -2.09 0.61 11.81
CA PHE A 393 -0.70 0.20 11.98
C PHE A 393 -0.02 0.05 10.61
N VAL A 394 1.16 0.65 10.46
CA VAL A 394 2.09 0.36 9.36
C VAL A 394 3.27 -0.45 9.90
N ASN A 395 3.45 -1.67 9.38
CA ASN A 395 4.52 -2.56 9.76
C ASN A 395 5.64 -2.55 8.69
N GLY A 396 6.70 -1.79 8.98
CA GLY A 396 7.93 -1.77 8.17
C GLY A 396 8.85 -2.97 8.35
N ARG A 397 8.60 -3.84 9.34
CA ARG A 397 9.44 -5.01 9.62
C ARG A 397 9.11 -6.15 8.65
N PRO A 398 10.09 -7.01 8.32
CA PRO A 398 9.83 -8.20 7.53
C PRO A 398 9.00 -9.25 8.31
N GLU A 399 9.18 -9.33 9.63
CA GLU A 399 8.32 -10.09 10.55
C GLU A 399 7.05 -9.34 10.99
N GLY A 400 6.16 -10.04 11.71
CA GLY A 400 5.00 -9.42 12.33
C GLY A 400 5.32 -8.58 13.56
N ILE A 401 4.40 -7.68 13.91
CA ILE A 401 4.44 -6.87 15.12
C ILE A 401 3.47 -7.43 16.16
N ASP A 402 3.91 -7.53 17.41
CA ASP A 402 3.07 -8.02 18.52
C ASP A 402 2.23 -6.86 19.08
N VAL A 403 1.03 -6.72 18.52
CA VAL A 403 0.09 -5.65 18.88
C VAL A 403 -0.66 -6.04 20.14
N PHE A 404 -0.60 -5.17 21.14
CA PHE A 404 -1.32 -5.26 22.40
C PHE A 404 -2.09 -3.95 22.60
N VAL A 405 -3.42 -4.04 22.58
CA VAL A 405 -4.34 -2.90 22.69
C VAL A 405 -5.22 -3.10 23.91
N LYS A 406 -5.38 -2.04 24.70
CA LYS A 406 -6.36 -1.99 25.79
C LYS A 406 -7.42 -0.92 25.52
N GLY A 407 -8.64 -1.20 25.96
CA GLY A 407 -9.71 -0.22 26.01
C GLY A 407 -10.54 -0.34 27.27
N ARG A 408 -11.33 0.70 27.56
CA ARG A 408 -12.30 0.71 28.67
C ARG A 408 -13.68 1.10 28.19
N LYS A 409 -14.70 0.63 28.90
CA LYS A 409 -16.09 1.02 28.66
C LYS A 409 -16.27 2.49 29.05
N LYS A 410 -17.01 3.24 28.23
CA LYS A 410 -17.35 4.65 28.44
C LYS A 410 -18.34 4.83 29.59
#